data_AF-A0A0K0FIZ6-F1
#
_entry.id   AF-A0A0K0FIZ6-F1
#
_cell.length_a   1.000
_cell.length_b   1.000
_cell.length_c   1.000
_cell.angle_alpha   90.00
_cell.angle_beta   90.00
_cell.angle_gamma   90.00
#
_symmetry.space_group_name_H-M   'P 1'
#
loop_
_entity.id
_entity.type
_entity.pdbx_description
1 polymer ?
#
loop_
_entity_poly.entity_id
_entity_poly.type
_entity_poly.pdbx_seq_one_letter_code
_entity_poly.pdbx_strand_id
1 'polypeptide(L)' 'MFNFDFKFLSQYSYMINPIENAFSKIKYCVRSRLRNNENEVSSDIIMSKINNITSTDCNGYFRCTINCAAEVPYYYK' A
#
# COMPACT_ATOMS: atom_id res chain seq x y z
N MET A 1 24.73 -1.04 -13.98
CA MET A 1 24.06 0.27 -14.04
C MET A 1 22.56 -0.02 -14.01
N PHE A 2 21.85 0.36 -12.94
CA PHE A 2 20.40 0.16 -12.85
C PHE A 2 19.72 1.20 -13.75
N ASN A 3 18.87 0.73 -14.67
CA ASN A 3 18.09 1.62 -15.52
C ASN A 3 16.74 1.85 -14.85
N PHE A 4 16.54 3.01 -14.24
CA PHE A 4 15.30 3.36 -13.56
C PHE A 4 14.35 4.02 -14.55
N ASP A 5 13.20 3.38 -14.81
CA ASP A 5 12.08 3.99 -15.53
C ASP A 5 11.14 4.64 -14.51
N PHE A 6 11.22 5.96 -14.37
CA PHE A 6 10.36 6.71 -13.46
C PHE A 6 8.97 6.87 -14.06
N LYS A 7 7.95 6.39 -13.35
CA LYS A 7 6.55 6.61 -13.72
C LYS A 7 6.04 7.92 -13.14
N PHE A 8 5.34 8.71 -13.96
CA PHE A 8 4.64 9.89 -13.49
C PHE A 8 3.48 9.49 -12.57
N LEU A 9 3.36 10.18 -11.45
CA LEU A 9 2.26 10.07 -10.51
C LEU A 9 1.72 11.48 -10.24
N SER A 10 0.43 11.69 -10.52
CA SER A 10 -0.22 12.98 -10.26
C SER A 10 -0.26 13.29 -8.77
N GLN A 11 -0.22 14.59 -8.44
CA GLN A 11 -0.34 15.03 -7.05
C GLN A 11 -1.66 14.55 -6.42
N TYR A 12 -1.63 14.29 -5.12
CA TYR A 12 -2.78 13.82 -4.32
C TYR A 12 -3.45 12.52 -4.84
N SER A 13 -2.84 11.82 -5.78
CA SER A 13 -3.40 10.63 -6.41
C SER A 13 -2.97 9.35 -5.70
N TYR A 14 -3.22 9.29 -4.38
CA TYR A 14 -2.80 8.16 -3.53
C TYR A 14 -3.45 6.84 -3.95
N MET A 15 -4.68 6.88 -4.48
CA MET A 15 -5.43 5.69 -4.92
C MET A 15 -4.75 4.93 -6.07
N ILE A 16 -3.93 5.61 -6.87
CA ILE A 16 -3.19 5.00 -7.98
C ILE A 16 -1.74 4.65 -7.62
N ASN A 17 -1.36 4.72 -6.34
CA ASN A 17 -0.07 4.25 -5.87
C ASN A 17 -0.23 2.92 -5.10
N PRO A 18 0.26 1.78 -5.63
CA PRO A 18 0.02 0.47 -5.02
C PRO A 18 0.64 0.32 -3.63
N ILE A 19 1.62 1.15 -3.27
CA ILE A 19 2.23 1.13 -1.93
C ILE A 19 1.23 1.51 -0.83
N GLU A 20 0.20 2.31 -1.15
CA GLU A 20 -0.82 2.73 -0.20
C GLU A 20 -1.65 1.55 0.31
N ASN A 21 -1.83 0.52 -0.52
CA ASN A 21 -2.50 -0.72 -0.12
C ASN A 21 -1.66 -1.51 0.88
N ALA A 22 -0.34 -1.58 0.66
CA ALA A 22 0.58 -2.21 1.60
C ALA A 22 0.58 -1.46 2.95
N PHE A 23 0.67 -0.12 2.93
CA PHE A 23 0.59 0.68 4.15
C PHE A 23 -0.76 0.52 4.85
N SER A 24 -1.86 0.41 4.13
CA SER A 24 -3.19 0.17 4.72
C SER A 24 -3.25 -1.17 5.43
N LYS A 25 -2.70 -2.24 4.84
CA LYS A 25 -2.60 -3.57 5.48
C LYS A 25 -1.74 -3.54 6.74
N ILE A 26 -0.62 -2.82 6.72
CA ILE A 26 0.26 -2.65 7.89
C ILE A 26 -0.47 -1.87 8.99
N LYS A 27 -1.06 -0.72 8.67
CA LYS A 27 -1.82 0.13 9.60
C LYS A 27 -2.95 -0.66 10.28
N TYR A 28 -3.70 -1.45 9.52
CA TYR A 28 -4.75 -2.30 10.06
C TYR A 28 -4.21 -3.31 11.07
N CYS A 29 -3.09 -3.97 10.76
CA CYS A 29 -2.44 -4.92 11.66
C CYS A 29 -1.97 -4.26 12.96
N VAL A 30 -1.23 -3.15 12.87
CA VAL A 30 -0.74 -2.40 14.03
C VAL A 30 -1.91 -1.96 14.91
N ARG A 31 -2.96 -1.38 14.32
CA ARG A 31 -4.16 -0.96 15.05
C ARG A 31 -4.86 -2.13 15.76
N SER A 32 -4.92 -3.29 15.12
CA SER A 32 -5.54 -4.49 15.73
C SER A 32 -4.75 -5.01 16.93
N ARG A 33 -3.41 -4.93 16.90
CA ARG A 33 -2.55 -5.43 17.99
C ARG A 33 -2.45 -4.46 19.14
N LEU A 34 -2.25 -3.16 18.87
CA LEU A 34 -2.21 -2.14 19.92
C LEU A 34 -3.50 -2.08 20.74
N ARG A 35 -4.65 -2.41 20.13
CA ARG A 35 -5.92 -2.53 20.86
C ARG A 35 -5.92 -3.64 21.92
N ASN A 36 -5.12 -4.69 21.71
CA ASN A 36 -5.08 -5.87 22.55
C ASN A 36 -3.87 -5.89 23.50
N ASN A 37 -2.80 -5.16 23.17
CA ASN A 37 -1.58 -5.08 23.97
C ASN A 37 -0.86 -3.74 23.74
N GLU A 38 -1.03 -2.81 24.66
CA GLU A 38 -0.47 -1.45 24.59
C GLU A 38 1.05 -1.42 24.76
N ASN A 39 1.64 -2.50 25.28
CA ASN A 39 3.07 -2.60 25.59
C ASN A 39 3.89 -3.32 24.50
N GLU A 40 3.24 -3.81 23.43
CA GLU A 40 3.94 -4.51 22.34
C GLU A 40 4.73 -3.50 21.48
N VAL A 41 6.02 -3.77 21.25
CA VAL A 41 6.91 -2.86 20.51
C VAL A 41 6.44 -2.75 19.06
N SER A 42 6.00 -1.55 18.68
CA SER A 42 5.40 -1.26 17.37
C SER A 42 6.28 -1.67 16.18
N SER A 43 7.62 -1.55 16.30
CA SER A 43 8.55 -1.89 15.22
C SER A 43 8.55 -3.37 14.85
N ASP A 44 8.47 -4.26 15.84
CA ASP A 44 8.56 -5.71 15.61
C ASP A 44 7.29 -6.23 14.93
N ILE A 45 6.14 -5.66 15.32
CA ILE A 45 4.85 -5.91 14.67
C ILE A 45 4.88 -5.44 13.21
N ILE A 46 5.40 -4.23 12.97
CA ILE A 46 5.52 -3.66 11.63
C ILE A 46 6.42 -4.56 10.77
N MET A 47 7.61 -4.93 11.25
CA MET A 47 8.54 -5.76 10.50
C MET A 47 8.00 -7.16 10.24
N SER A 48 7.38 -7.79 11.25
CA SER A 48 6.68 -9.06 11.06
C SER A 48 5.62 -8.94 9.97
N LYS A 49 4.88 -7.82 9.90
CA LYS A 49 3.85 -7.65 8.89
C LYS A 49 4.41 -7.40 7.50
N ILE A 50 5.48 -6.61 7.38
CA ILE A 50 6.20 -6.38 6.11
C ILE A 50 6.70 -7.72 5.56
N ASN A 51 7.34 -8.54 6.40
CA ASN A 51 7.86 -9.85 6.01
C ASN A 51 6.76 -10.85 5.59
N ASN A 52 5.52 -10.61 6.00
CA ASN A 52 4.35 -11.41 5.64
C ASN A 52 3.58 -10.87 4.41
N ILE A 53 4.07 -9.82 3.75
CA ILE A 53 3.51 -9.39 2.46
C ILE A 53 3.95 -10.39 1.40
N THR A 54 2.97 -11.04 0.78
CA THR A 54 3.21 -12.07 -0.23
C THR A 54 3.24 -11.50 -1.64
N SER A 55 3.78 -12.25 -2.60
CA SER A 55 3.67 -11.92 -4.03
C SER A 55 2.21 -11.83 -4.49
N THR A 56 1.33 -12.67 -3.95
CA THR A 56 -0.12 -12.62 -4.20
C THR A 56 -0.73 -11.30 -3.74
N ASP A 57 -0.34 -10.82 -2.55
CA ASP A 57 -0.76 -9.50 -2.06
C ASP A 57 -0.29 -8.39 -3.01
N CYS A 58 0.99 -8.39 -3.39
CA CYS A 58 1.56 -7.41 -4.31
C CYS A 58 0.80 -7.39 -5.65
N ASN A 59 0.55 -8.56 -6.24
CA ASN A 59 -0.22 -8.67 -7.49
C ASN A 59 -1.63 -8.09 -7.33
N GLY A 60 -2.28 -8.34 -6.18
CA GLY A 60 -3.56 -7.74 -5.84
C GLY A 60 -3.49 -6.21 -5.77
N TYR A 61 -2.46 -5.65 -5.13
CA TYR A 61 -2.29 -4.20 -5.01
C TYR A 61 -2.12 -3.52 -6.37
N PHE A 62 -1.28 -4.06 -7.24
CA PHE A 62 -1.10 -3.55 -8.60
C PHE A 62 -2.39 -3.64 -9.42
N ARG A 63 -3.14 -4.74 -9.31
CA ARG A 63 -4.43 -4.89 -10.01
C ARG A 63 -5.45 -3.84 -9.55
N CYS A 64 -5.55 -3.59 -8.25
CA CYS A 64 -6.43 -2.54 -7.72
C CYS A 64 -6.06 -1.17 -8.28
N THR A 65 -4.77 -0.83 -8.35
CA THR A 65 -4.28 0.41 -8.95
C THR A 65 -4.69 0.56 -10.42
N ILE A 66 -4.57 -0.51 -11.22
CA ILE A 66 -4.97 -0.50 -12.63
C ILE A 66 -6.48 -0.25 -12.76
N ASN A 67 -7.30 -0.90 -11.93
CA ASN A 67 -8.75 -0.70 -11.94
C ASN A 67 -9.11 0.73 -11.52
N CYS A 68 -8.52 1.25 -10.45
CA CYS A 68 -8.75 2.63 -10.02
C CYS A 68 -8.31 3.65 -11.06
N ALA A 69 -7.22 3.40 -11.81
CA ALA A 69 -6.78 4.25 -12.89
C ALA A 69 -7.72 4.19 -14.12
N ALA A 70 -8.31 3.03 -14.40
CA ALA A 70 -9.30 2.86 -15.47
C ALA A 70 -10.66 3.52 -15.12
N GLU A 71 -10.99 3.60 -13.83
CA GLU A 71 -12.19 4.26 -13.30
C GLU A 71 -12.04 5.78 -13.11
N VAL A 72 -10.98 6.41 -13.64
CA VAL A 72 -10.89 7.88 -13.71
C VAL A 72 -11.39 8.36 -15.08
N PRO A 73 -12.72 8.42 -15.35
CA PRO A 73 -13.20 9.07 -16.55
C PRO A 73 -12.99 10.57 -16.38
N TYR A 74 -12.19 11.18 -17.25
CA TYR A 74 -12.37 12.53 -17.77
C TYR A 74 -13.13 13.52 -16.86
N TYR A 75 -12.52 13.95 -15.75
CA TYR A 75 -12.89 15.21 -15.09
C TYR A 75 -11.92 16.30 -15.51
N TYR A 76 -11.92 16.61 -16.81
CA TYR A 76 -11.48 17.90 -17.31
C TYR A 76 -12.67 18.50 -18.07
N LYS A 77 -13.32 19.47 -17.43
CA LYS A 77 -14.29 20.38 -18.04
C LYS A 77 -13.74 21.78 -17.92
#